data_AF-A0ABD6BGA0-F1
#
_entry.id   AF-A0ABD6BGA0-F1
#
_cell.length_a   1.000
_cell.length_b   1.000
_cell.length_c   1.000
_cell.angle_alpha   90.00
_cell.angle_beta   90.00
_cell.angle_gamma   90.00
#
_symmetry.space_group_name_H-M   'P 1'
#
loop_
_entity.id
_entity.type
_entity.pdbx_description
1 polymer ?
#
loop_
_entity_poly.entity_id
_entity_poly.type
_entity_poly.pdbx_seq_one_letter_code
_entity_poly.pdbx_strand_id
1 'polypeptide(L)' 'MAKSKSSQSGGAQQLLAVLAGRSCPDCPDGELERATYKDKQAVVCDCCGTPRAQVWSASLE' A
#
# COMPACT_ATOMS: atom_id res chain seq x y z
N MET A 1 -12.43 -20.35 -23.22
CA MET A 1 -12.51 -18.98 -22.68
C MET A 1 -11.70 -18.92 -21.39
N ALA A 2 -10.78 -17.97 -21.20
CA ALA A 2 -10.38 -17.43 -19.89
C ALA A 2 -9.48 -16.20 -20.09
N LYS A 3 -9.91 -15.06 -19.57
CA LYS A 3 -9.34 -13.74 -19.80
C LYS A 3 -8.26 -13.47 -18.75
N SER A 4 -7.00 -13.39 -19.16
CA SER A 4 -5.86 -13.01 -18.30
C SER A 4 -5.93 -11.52 -17.94
N LYS A 5 -6.84 -11.14 -17.05
CA LYS A 5 -6.94 -9.80 -16.47
C LYS A 5 -7.07 -9.95 -14.96
N SER A 6 -5.96 -10.02 -14.23
CA SER A 6 -5.96 -9.90 -12.75
C SER A 6 -4.59 -9.60 -12.12
N SER A 7 -3.47 -9.71 -12.85
CA SER A 7 -2.14 -9.66 -12.25
C SER A 7 -1.72 -8.31 -11.63
N GLN A 8 -2.36 -7.19 -12.00
CA GLN A 8 -1.99 -5.87 -11.47
C GLN A 8 -2.64 -5.54 -10.11
N SER A 9 -3.85 -6.02 -9.84
CA SER A 9 -4.57 -5.63 -8.62
C SER A 9 -4.13 -6.46 -7.41
N GLY A 10 -3.97 -7.78 -7.58
CA GLY A 10 -3.56 -8.68 -6.48
C GLY A 10 -2.16 -8.40 -5.94
N GLY A 11 -1.20 -8.10 -6.82
CA GLY A 11 0.18 -7.80 -6.40
C GLY A 11 0.30 -6.51 -5.58
N ALA A 12 -0.47 -5.48 -5.95
CA ALA A 12 -0.52 -4.22 -5.20
C ALA A 12 -1.09 -4.43 -3.79
N GLN A 13 -2.19 -5.16 -3.67
CA GLN A 13 -2.80 -5.50 -2.38
C GLN A 13 -1.87 -6.34 -1.50
N GLN A 14 -1.13 -7.27 -2.12
CA GLN A 14 -0.15 -8.10 -1.42
C GLN A 14 1.06 -7.28 -0.95
N LEU A 15 1.54 -6.31 -1.73
CA LEU A 15 2.60 -5.40 -1.31
C LEU A 15 2.17 -4.57 -0.09
N LEU A 16 0.96 -4.00 -0.10
CA LEU A 16 0.41 -3.29 1.05
C LEU A 16 0.29 -4.22 2.26
N ALA A 17 -0.05 -5.49 2.04
CA ALA A 17 -0.14 -6.48 3.11
C ALA A 17 1.20 -6.83 3.75
N VAL A 18 2.28 -6.93 2.95
CA VAL A 18 3.64 -7.24 3.43
C VAL A 18 4.26 -6.06 4.18
N LEU A 19 3.91 -4.83 3.78
CA LEU A 19 4.44 -3.61 4.39
C LEU A 19 3.68 -3.20 5.66
N ALA A 20 2.39 -3.54 5.76
CA ALA A 20 1.61 -3.30 6.98
C ALA A 20 2.12 -4.14 8.16
N GLY A 21 2.17 -3.55 9.35
CA GLY A 21 2.72 -4.15 10.57
C GLY A 21 4.24 -4.10 10.68
N ARG A 22 4.94 -3.45 9.72
CA ARG A 22 6.39 -3.22 9.80
C ARG A 22 6.67 -1.94 10.59
N SER A 23 7.79 -1.90 11.32
CA SER A 23 8.27 -0.67 11.94
C SER A 23 8.60 0.38 10.88
N CYS A 24 8.29 1.63 11.17
CA CYS A 24 8.63 2.75 10.32
C CYS A 24 10.16 2.94 10.32
N PRO A 25 10.81 3.10 9.17
CA PRO A 25 12.24 3.38 9.12
C PRO A 25 12.55 4.88 9.32
N ASP A 26 11.54 5.74 9.27
CA ASP A 26 11.67 7.20 9.43
C ASP A 26 11.52 7.64 10.89
N CYS A 27 10.73 6.90 11.67
CA CYS A 27 10.57 7.12 13.11
C CYS A 27 10.69 5.79 13.87
N PRO A 28 11.33 5.77 15.05
CA PRO A 28 11.57 4.53 15.79
C PRO A 28 10.33 3.96 16.49
N ASP A 29 9.31 4.79 16.71
CA ASP A 29 8.12 4.45 17.52
C ASP A 29 6.89 4.13 16.65
N GLY A 30 6.94 4.44 15.36
CA GLY A 30 5.80 4.26 14.46
C GLY A 30 5.78 2.90 13.78
N GLU A 31 4.57 2.43 13.52
CA GLU A 31 4.31 1.26 12.71
C GLU A 31 3.57 1.63 11.43
N LEU A 32 3.85 0.86 10.39
CA LEU A 32 3.27 1.02 9.07
C LEU A 32 1.89 0.35 9.03
N GLU A 33 0.85 1.11 8.72
CA GLU A 33 -0.52 0.60 8.60
C GLU A 33 -1.10 0.85 7.20
N ARG A 34 -2.13 0.07 6.84
CA ARG A 34 -2.83 0.27 5.57
C ARG A 34 -3.79 1.44 5.71
N ALA A 35 -3.46 2.52 5.04
CA ALA A 35 -4.27 3.73 5.01
C ALA A 35 -4.61 4.12 3.56
N THR A 36 -5.35 5.20 3.42
CA THR A 36 -5.59 5.82 2.11
C THR A 36 -4.85 7.15 2.07
N TYR A 37 -3.90 7.27 1.16
CA TYR A 37 -3.19 8.51 0.91
C TYR A 37 -3.62 9.07 -0.43
N LYS A 38 -4.12 10.32 -0.46
CA LYS A 38 -4.58 11.00 -1.69
C LYS A 38 -5.49 10.11 -2.56
N ASP A 39 -6.54 9.53 -1.94
CA ASP A 39 -7.54 8.66 -2.59
C ASP A 39 -6.98 7.33 -3.15
N LYS A 40 -5.74 6.98 -2.82
CA LYS A 40 -5.12 5.71 -3.23
C LYS A 40 -4.72 4.92 -2.01
N GLN A 41 -4.87 3.60 -2.11
CA GLN A 41 -4.40 2.72 -1.06
C GLN A 41 -2.90 2.88 -0.88
N ALA A 42 -2.49 3.02 0.36
CA ALA A 42 -1.12 3.25 0.73
C ALA A 42 -0.81 2.57 2.06
N VAL A 43 0.47 2.38 2.33
CA VAL A 43 0.94 2.10 3.67
C VAL A 43 1.54 3.38 4.22
N VAL A 44 1.01 3.82 5.34
CA VAL A 44 1.36 5.08 6.01
C VAL A 44 1.75 4.76 7.45
N CYS A 45 2.74 5.46 7.96
CA CYS A 45 3.08 5.36 9.37
C CYS A 45 1.97 5.98 10.24
N ASP A 46 1.49 5.27 11.25
CA ASP A 46 0.51 5.79 12.22
C ASP A 46 1.09 6.95 13.06
N CYS A 47 2.36 6.84 13.47
CA CYS A 47 2.98 7.82 14.36
C CYS A 47 3.37 9.13 13.65
N CYS A 48 4.07 9.06 12.51
CA CYS A 48 4.58 10.24 11.81
C CYS A 48 3.79 10.63 10.55
N GLY A 49 2.84 9.80 10.10
CA GLY A 49 2.06 10.05 8.89
C GLY A 49 2.86 9.91 7.58
N THR A 50 4.12 9.45 7.64
CA THR A 50 4.97 9.31 6.44
C THR A 50 4.44 8.18 5.54
N PRO A 51 4.04 8.47 4.30
CA PRO A 51 3.60 7.44 3.36
C PRO A 51 4.80 6.65 2.86
N ARG A 52 4.80 5.33 3.06
CA ARG A 52 5.91 4.46 2.67
C ARG A 52 5.76 3.88 1.27
N ALA A 53 4.54 3.49 0.93
CA ALA A 53 4.23 2.97 -0.39
C ALA A 53 2.80 3.34 -0.74
N GLN A 54 2.58 3.81 -1.96
CA GLN A 54 1.26 4.06 -2.51
C GLN A 54 1.11 3.14 -3.72
N VAL A 55 -0.07 2.55 -3.89
CA VAL A 55 -0.36 1.76 -5.09
C VAL A 55 -1.27 2.56 -6.01
N TRP A 56 -0.85 2.66 -7.27
CA TRP A 56 -1.65 3.24 -8.33
C TRP A 56 -2.27 2.10 -9.10
N SER A 57 -3.53 1.80 -8.83
CA SER A 57 -4.32 1.00 -9.75
C SER A 57 -4.52 1.87 -11.00
N ALA A 58 -3.79 1.56 -12.06
CA ALA A 58 -4.10 2.06 -13.39
C ALA A 58 -5.45 1.46 -13.78
N SER A 59 -6.54 2.19 -13.48
CA SER A 59 -7.80 1.95 -14.18
C SER A 59 -7.54 2.39 -15.61
N LEU A 60 -7.15 1.43 -16.46
CA LEU A 60 -7.20 1.59 -17.90
C LEU A 60 -8.69 1.66 -18.25
N GLU A 61 -9.23 2.87 -18.28
CA GLU A 61 -10.48 3.16 -19.00
C GLU A 61 -10.22 3.12 -20.51
#